data_AF-E3CWV3-F1
#
_entry.id   AF-E3CWV3-F1
#
_cell.length_a   1.000
_cell.length_b   1.000
_cell.length_c   1.000
_cell.angle_alpha   90.00
_cell.angle_beta   90.00
_cell.angle_gamma   90.00
#
_symmetry.space_group_name_H-M   'P 1'
#
loop_
_entity.id
_entity.type
_entity.pdbx_description
1 polymer ?
#
loop_
_entity_poly.entity_id
_entity_poly.type
_entity_poly.pdbx_seq_one_letter_code
_entity_poly.pdbx_strand_id
1 'polypeptide(L)'
;MRGRRVLWSALLVLLFALPAGARDNGDRLLAHLVSLTDPESLELCLDDPPDEKGRVRHLSCVLTGGTFTGFRVEKVALEAFFLELSPPSAWGKGGRRFLDVRGALCTRMEVVLLEKDLREALTPYPCENYRLLPDLLPGKVSLRVRFTPHPLPFPSVAEVVARPALRGGRELWLEESRITLNGQDRTDAFREEFLRVQPFADLGDFGFPAALTDLCVDGEKLALSTRTLPGRAEGRVYRYERSPSPVPRRPEIGAVFRERLRDGDLLFVNGKAWRTKLVRLAEKSPPGASHVGVVRVLDGVPRVVHASPELGRMAIQSLEEFFAFEGVDFARVCRLADNPGAAEEASRRMEAYARRGVPFDDRYDAAEGDRLYCTEAIWRAFGAAGVDLAGDRWISLRNPIIRGRVLLPYALSRSPLLVEVSTFP
;
A
#
# COMPACT_ATOMS: atom_id res chain seq x y z
N MET A 1 -47.09 20.24 -41.42
CA MET A 1 -47.26 19.09 -40.52
C MET A 1 -45.89 18.61 -40.06
N ARG A 2 -45.67 18.60 -38.73
CA ARG A 2 -44.57 17.97 -37.94
C ARG A 2 -43.12 18.17 -38.44
N GLY A 3 -42.21 18.88 -37.78
CA GLY A 3 -42.19 19.60 -36.51
C GLY A 3 -40.74 19.89 -36.07
N ARG A 4 -40.50 21.11 -35.54
CA ARG A 4 -39.36 21.60 -34.70
C ARG A 4 -37.97 21.66 -35.38
N ARG A 5 -37.28 22.79 -35.63
CA ARG A 5 -36.96 24.03 -34.86
C ARG A 5 -36.53 23.79 -33.40
N VAL A 6 -35.27 24.14 -33.10
CA VAL A 6 -34.73 24.94 -31.95
C VAL A 6 -33.23 24.57 -31.84
N LEU A 7 -32.24 25.41 -32.21
CA LEU A 7 -31.68 26.60 -31.52
C LEU A 7 -30.94 26.23 -30.21
N TRP A 8 -29.77 26.85 -30.04
CA TRP A 8 -29.00 27.11 -28.80
C TRP A 8 -27.65 26.39 -28.59
N SER A 9 -26.63 27.25 -28.64
CA SER A 9 -25.53 27.42 -27.68
C SER A 9 -24.34 26.45 -27.70
N ALA A 10 -23.22 27.03 -28.12
CA ALA A 10 -21.93 26.89 -27.43
C ALA A 10 -22.11 26.71 -25.91
N LEU A 11 -21.58 25.63 -25.35
CA LEU A 11 -21.30 25.59 -23.91
C LEU A 11 -20.21 24.55 -23.59
N LEU A 12 -19.06 25.11 -23.17
CA LEU A 12 -18.05 24.56 -22.27
C LEU A 12 -17.63 23.09 -22.46
N VAL A 13 -16.50 22.93 -23.15
CA VAL A 13 -15.44 22.06 -22.64
C VAL A 13 -15.06 22.59 -21.25
N LEU A 14 -15.67 22.03 -20.20
CA LEU A 14 -15.20 22.18 -18.82
C LEU A 14 -13.93 21.34 -18.68
N LEU A 15 -12.84 21.87 -19.26
CA LEU A 15 -11.58 21.86 -18.52
C LEU A 15 -11.95 22.43 -17.15
N PHE A 16 -11.84 21.64 -16.09
CA PHE A 16 -11.51 22.22 -14.79
C PHE A 16 -10.07 22.74 -14.89
N ALA A 17 -9.95 23.85 -15.62
CA ALA A 17 -8.91 24.81 -15.42
C ALA A 17 -9.12 25.30 -13.98
N LEU A 18 -8.34 24.75 -13.06
CA LEU A 18 -7.85 25.54 -11.93
C LEU A 18 -7.47 26.92 -12.50
N PRO A 19 -7.91 28.04 -11.91
CA PRO A 19 -7.58 29.35 -12.43
C PRO A 19 -6.08 29.40 -12.66
N ALA A 20 -5.68 29.71 -13.90
CA ALA A 20 -4.30 29.88 -14.31
C ALA A 20 -3.74 31.17 -13.69
N GLY A 21 -3.71 31.24 -12.35
CA GLY A 21 -2.66 31.95 -11.66
C GLY A 21 -1.35 31.22 -11.96
N ALA A 22 -0.23 31.94 -12.03
CA ALA A 22 1.07 31.30 -12.13
C ALA A 22 1.19 30.28 -10.99
N ARG A 23 1.17 28.98 -11.31
CA ARG A 23 1.34 27.91 -10.32
C ARG A 23 2.71 28.07 -9.72
N ASP A 24 2.76 28.61 -8.50
CA ASP A 24 4.01 28.75 -7.78
C ASP A 24 4.44 27.38 -7.23
N ASN A 25 5.61 27.33 -6.60
CA ASN A 25 6.11 26.06 -6.02
C ASN A 25 5.24 25.60 -4.83
N GLY A 26 4.41 26.46 -4.23
CA GLY A 26 3.45 26.09 -3.20
C GLY A 26 2.30 25.26 -3.78
N ASP A 27 1.74 25.67 -4.92
CA ASP A 27 0.73 24.88 -5.65
C ASP A 27 1.26 23.50 -6.06
N ARG A 28 2.53 23.43 -6.48
CA ARG A 28 3.19 22.17 -6.84
C ARG A 28 3.35 21.25 -5.62
N LEU A 29 3.74 21.82 -4.48
CA LEU A 29 3.89 21.07 -3.24
C LEU A 29 2.52 20.55 -2.75
N LEU A 30 1.48 21.39 -2.77
CA LEU A 30 0.11 20.97 -2.44
C LEU A 30 -0.33 19.80 -3.32
N ALA A 31 -0.21 19.94 -4.65
CA ALA A 31 -0.60 18.89 -5.58
C ALA A 31 0.17 17.59 -5.36
N HIS A 32 1.47 17.68 -5.03
CA HIS A 32 2.27 16.52 -4.71
C HIS A 32 1.79 15.83 -3.43
N LEU A 33 1.58 16.59 -2.34
CA LEU A 33 1.05 16.04 -1.08
C LEU A 33 -0.30 15.36 -1.30
N VAL A 34 -1.23 16.00 -2.01
CA VAL A 34 -2.53 15.43 -2.38
C VAL A 34 -2.36 14.12 -3.15
N SER A 35 -1.43 14.04 -4.11
CA SER A 35 -1.19 12.81 -4.86
C SER A 35 -0.66 11.65 -4.00
N LEU A 36 0.12 11.96 -2.97
CA LEU A 36 0.75 10.97 -2.10
C LEU A 36 -0.18 10.48 -1.01
N THR A 37 -1.07 11.36 -0.55
CA THR A 37 -1.93 11.06 0.58
C THR A 37 -3.35 10.74 0.20
N ASP A 38 -3.82 11.14 -0.99
CA ASP A 38 -5.22 11.03 -1.39
C ASP A 38 -6.20 11.44 -0.26
N PRO A 39 -6.15 12.71 0.19
CA PRO A 39 -6.89 13.15 1.36
C PRO A 39 -8.33 13.52 1.02
N GLU A 40 -9.18 13.60 2.04
CA GLU A 40 -10.50 14.24 1.99
C GLU A 40 -10.32 15.75 1.98
N SER A 41 -9.42 16.27 2.84
CA SER A 41 -9.01 17.67 2.79
C SER A 41 -7.56 17.85 3.21
N LEU A 42 -6.92 18.90 2.67
CA LEU A 42 -5.56 19.28 3.00
C LEU A 42 -5.42 20.80 2.99
N GLU A 43 -5.00 21.38 4.11
CA GLU A 43 -4.58 22.78 4.21
C GLU A 43 -3.06 22.85 4.40
N LEU A 44 -2.39 23.54 3.48
CA LEU A 44 -0.95 23.81 3.51
C LEU A 44 -0.74 25.31 3.71
N CYS A 45 -0.03 25.69 4.77
CA CYS A 45 0.37 27.06 5.02
C CYS A 45 1.89 27.18 4.92
N LEU A 46 2.35 28.18 4.18
CA LEU A 46 3.76 28.42 3.89
C LEU A 46 4.06 29.89 4.13
N ASP A 47 5.14 30.18 4.86
CA ASP A 47 5.59 31.56 5.03
C ASP A 47 5.94 32.20 3.68
N ASP A 48 6.67 31.46 2.86
CA ASP A 48 6.92 31.74 1.45
C ASP A 48 6.89 30.43 0.65
N PRO A 49 6.54 30.46 -0.66
CA PRO A 49 6.63 29.28 -1.52
C PRO A 49 8.04 28.68 -1.53
N PRO A 50 8.19 27.36 -1.68
CA PRO A 50 9.49 26.72 -1.78
C PRO A 50 10.37 27.35 -2.86
N ASP A 51 11.64 27.58 -2.55
CA ASP A 51 12.59 28.05 -3.55
C ASP A 51 12.90 26.96 -4.61
N GLU A 52 13.66 27.31 -5.65
CA GLU A 52 14.06 26.36 -6.70
C GLU A 52 14.90 25.18 -6.19
N LYS A 53 15.45 25.27 -4.97
CA LYS A 53 16.17 24.18 -4.31
C LYS A 53 15.29 23.35 -3.39
N GLY A 54 14.03 23.73 -3.17
CA GLY A 54 13.07 23.05 -2.30
C GLY A 54 13.09 23.53 -0.85
N ARG A 55 13.66 24.71 -0.55
CA ARG A 55 13.76 25.22 0.83
C ARG A 55 12.52 25.99 1.24
N VAL A 56 12.09 25.79 2.49
CA VAL A 56 10.96 26.47 3.12
C VAL A 56 11.35 26.86 4.54
N ARG A 57 11.13 28.12 4.96
CA ARG A 57 11.53 28.53 6.32
C ARG A 57 10.50 28.12 7.36
N HIS A 58 9.20 28.18 7.05
CA HIS A 58 8.15 27.71 7.95
C HIS A 58 6.96 27.15 7.16
N LEU A 59 6.64 25.89 7.45
CA LEU A 59 5.55 25.15 6.83
C LEU A 59 4.65 24.59 7.92
N SER A 60 3.34 24.68 7.74
CA SER A 60 2.38 23.83 8.45
C SER A 60 1.45 23.16 7.47
N CYS A 61 1.15 21.88 7.68
CA CYS A 61 0.22 21.11 6.87
C CYS A 61 -0.75 20.37 7.78
N VAL A 62 -2.04 20.48 7.50
CA VAL A 62 -3.08 19.67 8.15
C VAL A 62 -3.83 18.91 7.07
N LEU A 63 -3.79 17.59 7.20
CA LEU A 63 -4.52 16.65 6.37
C LEU A 63 -5.60 15.99 7.21
N THR A 64 -6.79 15.88 6.63
CA THR A 64 -7.92 15.11 7.19
C THR A 64 -8.30 13.99 6.23
N GLY A 65 -8.50 12.80 6.78
CA GLY A 65 -8.98 11.61 6.08
C GLY A 65 -8.15 11.26 4.85
N GLY A 66 -7.09 10.48 4.98
CA GLY A 66 -6.25 10.14 3.83
C GLY A 66 -5.40 8.92 4.07
N THR A 67 -4.68 8.52 3.03
CA THR A 67 -3.68 7.46 3.09
C THR A 67 -2.35 8.01 3.59
N PHE A 68 -1.82 7.41 4.63
CA PHE A 68 -0.58 7.84 5.25
C PHE A 68 0.23 6.63 5.65
N THR A 69 1.45 6.50 5.13
CA THR A 69 2.24 5.24 5.22
C THR A 69 1.42 4.02 4.79
N GLY A 70 0.48 4.26 3.84
CA GLY A 70 -0.48 3.30 3.29
C GLY A 70 -1.67 2.92 4.19
N PHE A 71 -1.82 3.50 5.38
CA PHE A 71 -3.01 3.27 6.22
C PHE A 71 -3.93 4.46 6.09
N ARG A 72 -5.25 4.25 6.16
CA ARG A 72 -6.13 5.39 6.37
C ARG A 72 -5.81 5.98 7.74
N VAL A 73 -5.58 7.28 7.78
CA VAL A 73 -5.48 8.07 8.99
C VAL A 73 -6.57 9.12 8.97
N GLU A 74 -7.09 9.43 10.15
CA GLU A 74 -8.07 10.47 10.31
C GLU A 74 -7.45 11.84 10.20
N LYS A 75 -6.25 12.02 10.77
CA LYS A 75 -5.56 13.30 10.78
C LYS A 75 -4.06 13.11 10.72
N VAL A 76 -3.41 13.98 9.94
CA VAL A 76 -1.97 14.24 10.03
C VAL A 76 -1.78 15.74 10.11
N ALA A 77 -1.18 16.22 11.20
CA ALA A 77 -0.72 17.59 11.31
C ALA A 77 0.81 17.61 11.39
N LEU A 78 1.42 18.52 10.65
CA LEU A 78 2.86 18.71 10.54
C LEU A 78 3.16 20.20 10.63
N GLU A 79 4.19 20.55 11.39
CA GLU A 79 4.83 21.86 11.37
C GLU A 79 6.33 21.66 11.21
N ALA A 80 6.98 22.41 10.33
CA ALA A 80 8.40 22.30 10.08
C ALA A 80 9.06 23.68 9.92
N PHE A 81 10.28 23.81 10.46
CA PHE A 81 11.10 25.01 10.37
C PHE A 81 12.39 24.72 9.60
N PHE A 82 12.76 25.63 8.70
CA PHE A 82 13.95 25.54 7.83
C PHE A 82 14.05 24.16 7.17
N LEU A 83 12.98 23.78 6.51
CA LEU A 83 12.83 22.51 5.81
C LEU A 83 13.56 22.58 4.47
N GLU A 84 14.40 21.59 4.20
CA GLU A 84 15.05 21.39 2.91
C GLU A 84 14.47 20.16 2.21
N LEU A 85 13.63 20.39 1.21
CA LEU A 85 13.06 19.34 0.38
C LEU A 85 13.95 19.09 -0.85
N SER A 86 13.68 18.00 -1.56
CA SER A 86 14.13 17.89 -2.96
C SER A 86 13.60 19.05 -3.81
N PRO A 87 14.31 19.46 -4.88
CA PRO A 87 13.87 20.55 -5.75
C PRO A 87 12.46 20.31 -6.35
N PRO A 88 11.65 21.36 -6.56
CA PRO A 88 10.31 21.24 -7.13
C PRO A 88 10.24 20.50 -8.48
N SER A 89 11.31 20.54 -9.27
CA SER A 89 11.45 19.84 -10.56
C SER A 89 11.54 18.32 -10.46
N ALA A 90 11.75 17.79 -9.24
CA ALA A 90 11.77 16.36 -8.95
C ALA A 90 10.43 15.85 -8.41
N TRP A 91 9.52 16.72 -7.97
CA TRP A 91 8.22 16.32 -7.43
C TRP A 91 7.33 15.77 -8.55
N GLY A 92 6.60 14.68 -8.27
CA GLY A 92 5.80 13.96 -9.27
C GLY A 92 6.56 12.95 -10.14
N LYS A 93 7.89 12.85 -10.02
CA LYS A 93 8.69 11.79 -10.67
C LYS A 93 8.82 10.56 -9.75
N GLY A 94 7.70 9.90 -9.46
CA GLY A 94 7.63 8.51 -8.95
C GLY A 94 8.68 8.08 -7.91
N GLY A 95 9.00 8.96 -6.95
CA GLY A 95 10.03 8.76 -5.95
C GLY A 95 9.49 8.10 -4.68
N ARG A 96 10.22 7.10 -4.20
CA ARG A 96 9.91 6.16 -3.11
C ARG A 96 9.83 6.74 -1.68
N ARG A 97 9.63 8.05 -1.50
CA ARG A 97 9.49 8.69 -0.18
C ARG A 97 8.40 9.75 -0.27
N PHE A 98 7.56 9.81 0.76
CA PHE A 98 6.47 10.78 0.89
C PHE A 98 6.94 12.20 0.55
N LEU A 99 8.01 12.65 1.20
CA LEU A 99 8.83 13.75 0.69
C LEU A 99 10.29 13.40 0.93
N ASP A 100 11.16 13.67 -0.04
CA ASP A 100 12.60 13.61 0.19
C ASP A 100 13.04 14.85 0.97
N VAL A 101 13.07 14.71 2.30
CA VAL A 101 13.53 15.73 3.24
C VAL A 101 15.02 15.54 3.49
N ARG A 102 15.83 16.52 3.09
CA ARG A 102 17.29 16.53 3.25
C ARG A 102 17.72 17.09 4.60
N GLY A 103 16.88 17.94 5.19
CA GLY A 103 17.12 18.54 6.49
C GLY A 103 15.89 19.31 6.98
N ALA A 104 15.81 19.47 8.30
CA ALA A 104 14.86 20.36 8.96
C ALA A 104 15.50 20.80 10.28
N LEU A 105 15.30 22.06 10.69
CA LEU A 105 15.75 22.51 12.01
C LEU A 105 14.88 21.91 13.11
N CYS A 106 13.57 21.88 12.90
CA CYS A 106 12.60 21.33 13.83
C CYS A 106 11.37 20.86 13.05
N THR A 107 10.83 19.72 13.46
CA THR A 107 9.54 19.21 12.98
C THR A 107 8.67 18.83 14.16
N ARG A 108 7.43 19.28 14.16
CA ARG A 108 6.39 18.86 15.09
C ARG A 108 5.32 18.11 14.31
N MET A 109 4.76 17.09 14.93
CA MET A 109 3.87 16.20 14.23
C MET A 109 2.80 15.64 15.16
N GLU A 110 1.61 15.41 14.58
CA GLU A 110 0.54 14.63 15.17
C GLU A 110 -0.06 13.70 14.10
N VAL A 111 -0.26 12.43 14.43
CA VAL A 111 -0.99 11.44 13.62
C VAL A 111 -2.12 10.88 14.47
N VAL A 112 -3.33 10.81 13.90
CA VAL A 112 -4.50 10.22 14.54
C VAL A 112 -5.06 9.10 13.67
N LEU A 113 -5.21 7.92 14.28
CA LEU A 113 -5.82 6.73 13.72
C LEU A 113 -7.11 6.44 14.49
N LEU A 114 -8.20 6.13 13.79
CA LEU A 114 -9.46 5.72 14.41
C LEU A 114 -9.59 4.19 14.46
N GLU A 115 -10.28 3.67 15.46
CA GLU A 115 -10.58 2.23 15.53
C GLU A 115 -11.32 1.75 14.27
N LYS A 116 -12.28 2.55 13.77
CA LYS A 116 -13.02 2.24 12.54
C LYS A 116 -12.08 2.04 11.35
N ASP A 117 -11.02 2.86 11.25
CA ASP A 117 -10.04 2.80 10.16
C ASP A 117 -9.15 1.57 10.30
N LEU A 118 -8.78 1.20 11.54
CA LEU A 118 -8.08 -0.06 11.82
C LEU A 118 -8.96 -1.27 11.46
N ARG A 119 -10.24 -1.24 11.81
CA ARG A 119 -11.19 -2.33 11.53
C ARG A 119 -11.44 -2.48 10.03
N GLU A 120 -11.68 -1.38 9.33
CA GLU A 120 -11.82 -1.35 7.88
C GLU A 120 -10.56 -1.87 7.20
N ALA A 121 -9.38 -1.44 7.66
CA ALA A 121 -8.12 -1.97 7.16
C ALA A 121 -8.10 -3.50 7.31
N LEU A 122 -8.43 -4.07 8.47
CA LEU A 122 -8.43 -5.54 8.67
C LEU A 122 -9.62 -6.29 8.03
N THR A 123 -10.58 -5.61 7.41
CA THR A 123 -11.81 -6.23 6.85
C THR A 123 -11.57 -7.16 5.63
N PRO A 124 -10.57 -6.96 4.75
CA PRO A 124 -10.27 -7.89 3.64
C PRO A 124 -9.62 -9.24 4.05
N TYR A 125 -9.41 -9.48 5.34
CA TYR A 125 -8.62 -10.61 5.88
C TYR A 125 -9.39 -11.84 6.31
N PRO A 126 -10.72 -11.83 6.53
CA PRO A 126 -11.41 -13.06 6.82
C PRO A 126 -11.30 -14.00 5.62
N CYS A 127 -10.59 -15.10 5.79
CA CYS A 127 -10.82 -16.30 5.00
C CYS A 127 -11.89 -17.16 5.72
N GLU A 128 -12.31 -18.27 5.12
CA GLU A 128 -13.31 -19.18 5.72
C GLU A 128 -12.97 -19.59 7.16
N ASN A 129 -11.69 -19.51 7.56
CA ASN A 129 -11.19 -20.07 8.82
C ASN A 129 -10.70 -19.04 9.84
N TYR A 130 -10.69 -17.73 9.60
CA TYR A 130 -10.44 -16.76 10.68
C TYR A 130 -11.05 -15.36 10.47
N ARG A 131 -11.25 -14.60 11.55
CA ARG A 131 -11.72 -13.20 11.57
C ARG A 131 -10.90 -12.38 12.57
N LEU A 132 -10.35 -11.25 12.10
CA LEU A 132 -9.60 -10.29 12.91
C LEU A 132 -10.53 -9.18 13.41
N LEU A 133 -10.40 -8.84 14.69
CA LEU A 133 -11.18 -7.82 15.37
C LEU A 133 -10.20 -6.95 16.18
N PRO A 134 -9.76 -5.80 15.63
CA PRO A 134 -8.97 -4.86 16.39
C PRO A 134 -9.90 -4.00 17.24
N ASP A 135 -9.53 -3.77 18.49
CA ASP A 135 -10.23 -2.87 19.39
C ASP A 135 -9.21 -1.95 20.09
N LEU A 136 -9.55 -0.68 20.21
CA LEU A 136 -8.80 0.28 21.01
C LEU A 136 -9.40 0.31 22.41
N LEU A 137 -8.55 0.15 23.42
CA LEU A 137 -8.94 0.21 24.82
C LEU A 137 -8.19 1.39 25.46
N PRO A 138 -8.71 2.04 26.50
CA PRO A 138 -7.97 3.09 27.19
C PRO A 138 -6.55 2.62 27.59
N GLY A 139 -5.53 3.23 26.99
CA GLY A 139 -4.12 2.92 27.16
C GLY A 139 -3.63 1.58 26.57
N LYS A 140 -4.46 0.83 25.84
CA LYS A 140 -4.12 -0.51 25.31
C LYS A 140 -4.71 -0.74 23.92
N VAL A 141 -4.16 -1.70 23.20
CA VAL A 141 -4.74 -2.22 21.96
C VAL A 141 -5.06 -3.70 22.15
N SER A 142 -6.17 -4.14 21.58
CA SER A 142 -6.56 -5.54 21.52
C SER A 142 -6.66 -5.99 20.06
N LEU A 143 -6.13 -7.18 19.79
CA LEU A 143 -6.40 -7.90 18.54
C LEU A 143 -6.97 -9.25 18.88
N ARG A 144 -8.25 -9.43 18.58
CA ARG A 144 -8.94 -10.71 18.73
C ARG A 144 -9.03 -11.42 17.37
N VAL A 145 -8.61 -12.67 17.36
CA VAL A 145 -8.63 -13.56 16.21
C VAL A 145 -9.57 -14.72 16.51
N ARG A 146 -10.70 -14.79 15.83
CA ARG A 146 -11.53 -16.01 15.83
C ARG A 146 -11.05 -16.90 14.71
N PHE A 147 -10.76 -18.17 14.94
CA PHE A 147 -10.27 -19.06 13.89
C PHE A 147 -10.69 -20.51 14.10
N THR A 148 -10.77 -21.30 13.03
CA THR A 148 -11.04 -22.75 13.09
C THR A 148 -9.77 -23.50 12.71
N PRO A 149 -8.96 -23.95 13.67
CA PRO A 149 -7.68 -24.60 13.38
C PRO A 149 -7.89 -25.98 12.76
N HIS A 150 -7.36 -26.23 11.57
CA HIS A 150 -7.35 -27.59 11.01
C HIS A 150 -6.38 -28.50 11.80
N PRO A 151 -6.74 -29.76 12.12
CA PRO A 151 -7.94 -30.52 11.74
C PRO A 151 -9.11 -30.41 12.74
N LEU A 152 -9.03 -29.54 13.74
CA LEU A 152 -10.03 -29.43 14.79
C LEU A 152 -11.31 -28.74 14.26
N PRO A 153 -12.50 -29.30 14.48
CA PRO A 153 -13.75 -28.73 13.95
C PRO A 153 -14.32 -27.61 14.82
N PHE A 154 -13.63 -27.17 15.86
CA PHE A 154 -14.16 -26.20 16.83
C PHE A 154 -13.55 -24.80 16.64
N PRO A 155 -14.39 -23.75 16.59
CA PRO A 155 -13.90 -22.38 16.53
C PRO A 155 -13.15 -22.05 17.83
N SER A 156 -11.93 -21.55 17.66
CA SER A 156 -11.05 -21.04 18.70
C SER A 156 -10.95 -19.52 18.64
N VAL A 157 -10.60 -18.91 19.75
CA VAL A 157 -10.38 -17.47 19.86
C VAL A 157 -9.00 -17.24 20.47
N ALA A 158 -8.12 -16.59 19.73
CA ALA A 158 -6.92 -15.99 20.28
C ALA A 158 -7.17 -14.51 20.51
N GLU A 159 -6.62 -13.96 21.57
CA GLU A 159 -6.66 -12.53 21.84
C GLU A 159 -5.32 -12.06 22.37
N VAL A 160 -4.82 -10.98 21.78
CA VAL A 160 -3.62 -10.29 22.24
C VAL A 160 -4.03 -8.91 22.72
N VAL A 161 -3.79 -8.62 24.00
CA VAL A 161 -3.97 -7.29 24.57
C VAL A 161 -2.60 -6.77 24.97
N ALA A 162 -2.23 -5.57 24.53
CA ALA A 162 -0.93 -5.00 24.83
C ALA A 162 -0.99 -3.48 24.99
N ARG A 163 -0.02 -2.91 25.70
CA ARG A 163 0.18 -1.47 25.82
C ARG A 163 1.09 -1.00 24.68
N PRO A 164 0.62 -0.15 23.76
CA PRO A 164 1.49 0.45 22.76
C PRO A 164 2.51 1.41 23.41
N ALA A 165 3.74 1.39 22.93
CA ALA A 165 4.84 2.21 23.40
C ALA A 165 5.69 2.72 22.23
N LEU A 166 6.20 3.95 22.34
CA LEU A 166 7.14 4.51 21.37
C LEU A 166 8.58 4.26 21.81
N ARG A 167 9.41 3.73 20.92
CA ARG A 167 10.86 3.59 21.10
C ARG A 167 11.62 4.32 20.02
N GLY A 168 12.73 4.96 20.41
CA GLY A 168 13.60 5.70 19.49
C GLY A 168 12.91 6.84 18.73
N GLY A 169 11.74 7.29 19.20
CA GLY A 169 10.96 8.35 18.57
C GLY A 169 10.24 7.98 17.27
N ARG A 170 10.27 6.71 16.85
CA ARG A 170 9.74 6.27 15.55
C ARG A 170 9.17 4.85 15.53
N GLU A 171 9.57 3.98 16.46
CA GLU A 171 9.14 2.59 16.48
C GLU A 171 7.95 2.42 17.42
N LEU A 172 6.89 1.79 16.92
CA LEU A 172 5.75 1.39 17.72
C LEU A 172 5.94 -0.05 18.21
N TRP A 173 6.07 -0.19 19.52
CA TRP A 173 6.20 -1.45 20.23
C TRP A 173 4.90 -1.79 20.95
N LEU A 174 4.66 -3.07 21.15
CA LEU A 174 3.59 -3.56 22.03
C LEU A 174 4.24 -4.17 23.27
N GLU A 175 4.08 -3.49 24.39
CA GLU A 175 4.61 -3.88 25.70
C GLU A 175 3.49 -4.46 26.59
N GLU A 176 3.87 -5.07 27.72
CA GLU A 176 2.90 -5.62 28.69
C GLU A 176 1.83 -6.53 28.04
N SER A 177 2.24 -7.32 27.06
CA SER A 177 1.34 -8.15 26.27
C SER A 177 0.76 -9.29 27.10
N ARG A 178 -0.54 -9.50 26.97
CA ARG A 178 -1.25 -10.68 27.43
C ARG A 178 -1.83 -11.41 26.24
N ILE A 179 -1.47 -12.69 26.09
CA ILE A 179 -1.94 -13.55 25.00
C ILE A 179 -2.83 -14.62 25.59
N THR A 180 -4.08 -14.67 25.16
CA THR A 180 -5.01 -15.71 25.57
C THR A 180 -5.43 -16.57 24.39
N LEU A 181 -5.63 -17.86 24.64
CA LEU A 181 -6.21 -18.81 23.69
C LEU A 181 -7.39 -19.49 24.37
N ASN A 182 -8.58 -19.32 23.79
CA ASN A 182 -9.84 -19.81 24.34
C ASN A 182 -10.05 -19.37 25.81
N GLY A 183 -9.65 -18.13 26.12
CA GLY A 183 -9.72 -17.54 27.46
C GLY A 183 -8.63 -18.01 28.44
N GLN A 184 -7.80 -18.98 28.07
CA GLN A 184 -6.66 -19.40 28.88
C GLN A 184 -5.44 -18.54 28.59
N ASP A 185 -4.74 -18.09 29.63
CA ASP A 185 -3.49 -17.35 29.46
C ASP A 185 -2.40 -18.26 28.87
N ARG A 186 -1.81 -17.82 27.76
CA ARG A 186 -0.74 -18.50 27.04
C ARG A 186 0.44 -17.56 26.78
N THR A 187 0.53 -16.46 27.53
CA THR A 187 1.53 -15.41 27.30
C THR A 187 2.95 -15.96 27.30
N ASP A 188 3.32 -16.80 28.27
CA ASP A 188 4.65 -17.40 28.32
C ASP A 188 4.96 -18.30 27.11
N ALA A 189 3.95 -19.03 26.61
CA ALA A 189 4.11 -19.97 25.52
C ALA A 189 4.32 -19.29 24.15
N PHE A 190 3.91 -18.03 24.01
CA PHE A 190 4.03 -17.26 22.76
C PHE A 190 4.96 -16.04 22.90
N ARG A 191 5.69 -15.93 24.02
CA ARG A 191 6.51 -14.74 24.32
C ARG A 191 7.60 -14.52 23.26
N GLU A 192 8.30 -15.58 22.87
CA GLU A 192 9.37 -15.46 21.87
C GLU A 192 8.84 -15.07 20.49
N GLU A 193 7.74 -15.70 20.05
CA GLU A 193 7.09 -15.38 18.79
C GLU A 193 6.59 -13.94 18.77
N PHE A 194 6.04 -13.47 19.89
CA PHE A 194 5.58 -12.10 20.04
C PHE A 194 6.72 -11.08 20.02
N LEU A 195 7.89 -11.41 20.57
CA LEU A 195 9.07 -10.55 20.49
C LEU A 195 9.65 -10.48 19.08
N ARG A 196 9.55 -11.55 18.28
CA ARG A 196 10.05 -11.59 16.90
C ARG A 196 9.30 -10.68 15.93
N VAL A 197 8.09 -10.23 16.28
CA VAL A 197 7.32 -9.28 15.46
C VAL A 197 7.49 -7.83 15.86
N GLN A 198 8.28 -7.54 16.89
CA GLN A 198 8.57 -6.17 17.29
C GLN A 198 9.74 -5.60 16.47
N PRO A 199 9.75 -4.28 16.17
CA PRO A 199 8.65 -3.35 16.37
C PRO A 199 7.48 -3.68 15.44
N PHE A 200 6.26 -3.45 15.92
CA PHE A 200 5.06 -3.72 15.15
C PHE A 200 4.91 -2.74 13.96
N ALA A 201 5.38 -1.51 14.13
CA ALA A 201 5.49 -0.53 13.04
C ALA A 201 6.72 0.35 13.23
N ASP A 202 7.35 0.76 12.12
CA ASP A 202 8.42 1.75 12.10
C ASP A 202 7.96 2.95 11.26
N LEU A 203 7.90 4.12 11.90
CA LEU A 203 7.47 5.38 11.30
C LEU A 203 8.63 6.13 10.64
N GLY A 204 9.86 5.60 10.65
CA GLY A 204 11.02 6.19 9.97
C GLY A 204 10.85 6.31 8.45
N ASP A 205 10.02 5.47 7.83
CA ASP A 205 9.66 5.55 6.41
C ASP A 205 8.77 6.76 6.08
N PHE A 206 8.30 7.50 7.09
CA PHE A 206 7.46 8.67 6.92
C PHE A 206 8.17 9.83 6.18
N GLY A 207 9.51 9.88 6.21
CA GLY A 207 10.29 10.87 5.45
C GLY A 207 10.47 12.22 6.14
N PHE A 208 9.72 12.54 7.19
CA PHE A 208 10.01 13.69 8.06
C PHE A 208 10.73 13.23 9.34
N PRO A 209 11.80 13.94 9.75
CA PRO A 209 12.57 13.61 10.95
C PRO A 209 11.85 14.06 12.25
N ALA A 210 10.64 13.55 12.50
CA ALA A 210 9.90 13.84 13.73
C ALA A 210 10.20 12.80 14.81
N ALA A 211 10.70 13.24 15.96
CA ALA A 211 10.86 12.41 17.15
C ALA A 211 9.55 12.37 17.94
N LEU A 212 8.69 11.40 17.65
CA LEU A 212 7.42 11.21 18.35
C LEU A 212 7.69 10.79 19.81
N THR A 213 7.10 11.49 20.77
CA THR A 213 7.34 11.25 22.20
C THR A 213 6.09 10.84 22.95
N ASP A 214 4.92 11.18 22.41
CA ASP A 214 3.65 11.02 23.07
C ASP A 214 2.78 10.04 22.28
N LEU A 215 2.17 9.12 23.02
CA LEU A 215 1.24 8.13 22.50
C LEU A 215 0.04 8.09 23.43
N CYS A 216 -1.15 8.22 22.85
CA CYS A 216 -2.41 8.12 23.56
C CYS A 216 -3.35 7.14 22.87
N VAL A 217 -4.03 6.31 23.66
CA VAL A 217 -5.15 5.49 23.21
C VAL A 217 -6.30 5.71 24.17
N ASP A 218 -7.44 6.18 23.69
CA ASP A 218 -8.59 6.58 24.52
C ASP A 218 -9.83 5.71 24.32
N GLY A 219 -9.73 4.67 23.49
CA GLY A 219 -10.82 3.75 23.18
C GLY A 219 -11.47 3.99 21.82
N GLU A 220 -11.29 5.18 21.23
CA GLU A 220 -11.79 5.47 19.87
C GLU A 220 -10.66 5.79 18.90
N LYS A 221 -9.58 6.38 19.41
CA LYS A 221 -8.41 6.74 18.62
C LYS A 221 -7.10 6.32 19.24
N LEU A 222 -6.11 6.13 18.37
CA LEU A 222 -4.70 6.06 18.68
C LEU A 222 -4.06 7.33 18.11
N ALA A 223 -3.47 8.14 18.98
CA ALA A 223 -2.79 9.37 18.62
C ALA A 223 -1.29 9.27 18.94
N LEU A 224 -0.47 9.70 17.99
CA LEU A 224 0.98 9.80 18.11
C LEU A 224 1.38 11.25 17.89
N SER A 225 2.19 11.82 18.77
CA SER A 225 2.64 13.19 18.58
C SER A 225 4.04 13.44 19.11
N THR A 226 4.62 14.54 18.65
CA THR A 226 5.74 15.20 19.32
C THR A 226 5.25 15.87 20.61
N ARG A 227 6.15 16.08 21.57
CA ARG A 227 5.87 16.75 22.86
C ARG A 227 5.12 18.06 22.72
N THR A 228 5.50 18.83 21.71
CA THR A 228 4.77 20.03 21.31
C THR A 228 3.96 19.69 20.09
N LEU A 229 2.64 19.93 20.15
CA LEU A 229 1.77 19.74 19.01
C LEU A 229 2.10 20.73 17.89
N PRO A 230 1.81 20.39 16.63
CA PRO A 230 2.00 21.29 15.50
C PRO A 230 1.23 22.61 15.66
N GLY A 231 1.92 23.72 15.48
CA GLY A 231 1.32 25.04 15.29
C GLY A 231 0.95 25.29 13.83
N ARG A 232 0.30 26.43 13.59
CA ARG A 232 0.02 26.93 12.24
C ARG A 232 1.13 27.89 11.82
N ALA A 233 1.65 27.72 10.62
CA ALA A 233 2.53 28.70 10.00
C ALA A 233 1.75 29.96 9.63
N GLU A 234 2.42 31.11 9.65
CA GLU A 234 1.89 32.36 9.11
C GLU A 234 2.32 32.49 7.65
N GLY A 235 1.44 32.96 6.77
CA GLY A 235 1.77 33.21 5.37
C GLY A 235 0.68 32.82 4.38
N ARG A 236 1.08 32.31 3.22
CA ARG A 236 0.20 31.90 2.13
C ARG A 236 -0.47 30.56 2.44
N VAL A 237 -1.78 30.50 2.21
CA VAL A 237 -2.60 29.31 2.46
C VAL A 237 -3.01 28.68 1.13
N TYR A 238 -2.74 27.40 0.99
CA TYR A 238 -3.10 26.54 -0.14
C TYR A 238 -4.07 25.47 0.38
N ARG A 239 -5.16 25.22 -0.34
CA ARG A 239 -6.20 24.30 0.11
C ARG A 239 -6.60 23.32 -0.97
N TYR A 240 -6.81 22.10 -0.54
CA TYR A 240 -7.48 21.05 -1.29
C TYR A 240 -8.68 20.56 -0.49
N GLU A 241 -9.82 20.52 -1.14
CA GLU A 241 -11.03 19.86 -0.66
C GLU A 241 -11.41 18.84 -1.72
N ARG A 242 -11.56 17.58 -1.31
CA ARG A 242 -12.07 16.54 -2.17
C ARG A 242 -13.49 16.92 -2.54
N SER A 243 -13.68 17.33 -3.78
CA SER A 243 -15.04 17.45 -4.33
C SER A 243 -15.70 16.08 -4.19
N PRO A 244 -16.96 15.99 -3.71
CA PRO A 244 -17.69 14.73 -3.67
C PRO A 244 -17.73 14.18 -5.09
N SER A 245 -16.82 13.26 -5.38
CA SER A 245 -16.63 12.77 -6.72
C SER A 245 -17.60 11.61 -6.96
N PRO A 246 -18.23 11.54 -8.14
CA PRO A 246 -18.92 10.34 -8.57
C PRO A 246 -17.92 9.18 -8.56
N VAL A 247 -18.46 7.96 -8.36
CA VAL A 247 -17.83 6.63 -8.47
C VAL A 247 -16.43 6.67 -9.11
N PRO A 248 -15.39 6.09 -8.46
CA PRO A 248 -14.01 6.18 -8.95
C PRO A 248 -13.96 5.88 -10.45
N ARG A 249 -13.47 6.87 -11.23
CA ARG A 249 -13.23 6.65 -12.66
C ARG A 249 -12.20 5.55 -12.76
N ARG A 250 -12.59 4.44 -13.38
CA ARG A 250 -11.68 3.36 -13.78
C ARG A 250 -10.48 4.01 -14.48
N PRO A 251 -9.23 3.64 -14.16
CA PRO A 251 -8.09 4.10 -14.94
C PRO A 251 -8.37 3.71 -16.39
N GLU A 252 -8.48 4.69 -17.29
CA GLU A 252 -8.60 4.42 -18.72
C GLU A 252 -7.26 3.88 -19.18
N ILE A 253 -7.12 2.55 -19.14
CA ILE A 253 -6.00 1.86 -19.75
C ILE A 253 -6.09 2.11 -21.25
N GLY A 254 -5.28 3.05 -21.74
CA GLY A 254 -5.30 3.48 -23.14
C GLY A 254 -5.19 2.30 -24.09
N ALA A 255 -5.95 2.33 -25.19
CA ALA A 255 -6.02 1.23 -26.16
C ALA A 255 -4.63 0.76 -26.64
N VAL A 256 -3.71 1.71 -26.88
CA VAL A 256 -2.32 1.45 -27.29
C VAL A 256 -1.54 0.60 -26.28
N PHE A 257 -1.84 0.70 -24.98
CA PHE A 257 -1.19 -0.13 -23.96
C PHE A 257 -1.67 -1.59 -24.08
N ARG A 258 -2.98 -1.78 -24.23
CA ARG A 258 -3.57 -3.13 -24.36
C ARG A 258 -3.02 -3.87 -25.58
N GLU A 259 -2.84 -3.15 -26.68
CA GLU A 259 -2.28 -3.69 -27.93
C GLU A 259 -0.79 -4.09 -27.81
N ARG A 260 -0.06 -3.58 -26.81
CA ARG A 260 1.36 -3.87 -26.59
C ARG A 260 1.63 -5.01 -25.61
N LEU A 261 0.61 -5.40 -24.85
CA LEU A 261 0.70 -6.50 -23.91
C LEU A 261 0.74 -7.84 -24.64
N ARG A 262 1.59 -8.74 -24.14
CA ARG A 262 1.83 -10.06 -24.72
C ARG A 262 1.70 -11.14 -23.66
N ASP A 263 1.44 -12.36 -24.12
CA ASP A 263 1.49 -13.52 -23.26
C ASP A 263 2.81 -13.62 -22.52
N GLY A 264 2.72 -13.79 -21.20
CA GLY A 264 3.90 -13.92 -20.34
C GLY A 264 4.49 -12.59 -19.87
N ASP A 265 3.95 -11.44 -20.28
CA ASP A 265 4.28 -10.16 -19.65
C ASP A 265 3.92 -10.21 -18.16
N LEU A 266 4.83 -9.79 -17.30
CA LEU A 266 4.62 -9.71 -15.87
C LEU A 266 4.16 -8.30 -15.51
N LEU A 267 2.97 -8.22 -14.91
CA LEU A 267 2.38 -6.97 -14.48
C LEU A 267 2.58 -6.84 -12.96
N PHE A 268 3.61 -6.08 -12.60
CA PHE A 268 3.93 -5.74 -11.22
C PHE A 268 3.15 -4.49 -10.83
N VAL A 269 2.47 -4.53 -9.70
CA VAL A 269 1.72 -3.38 -9.18
C VAL A 269 2.14 -3.06 -7.77
N ASN A 270 2.00 -1.79 -7.39
CA ASN A 270 2.03 -1.35 -6.00
C ASN A 270 0.59 -0.99 -5.61
N GLY A 271 -0.07 -1.90 -4.91
CA GLY A 271 -1.46 -1.75 -4.45
C GLY A 271 -1.58 -1.18 -3.05
N LYS A 272 -2.65 -0.43 -2.78
CA LYS A 272 -2.95 0.20 -1.48
C LYS A 272 -3.40 -0.80 -0.38
N ALA A 273 -3.68 -2.06 -0.72
CA ALA A 273 -4.12 -3.09 0.23
C ALA A 273 -3.02 -3.43 1.26
N TRP A 274 -3.30 -3.48 2.57
CA TRP A 274 -2.23 -3.60 3.59
C TRP A 274 -1.45 -4.93 3.62
N ARG A 275 -1.84 -5.93 2.81
CA ARG A 275 -1.10 -7.18 2.59
C ARG A 275 0.20 -6.91 1.84
N THR A 276 0.16 -5.94 0.91
CA THR A 276 1.33 -5.23 0.35
C THR A 276 2.27 -4.73 1.44
N LYS A 277 1.73 -4.26 2.57
CA LYS A 277 2.51 -3.62 3.62
C LYS A 277 3.04 -4.60 4.68
N LEU A 278 2.39 -5.74 4.90
CA LEU A 278 2.94 -6.86 5.67
C LEU A 278 4.17 -7.48 4.99
N VAL A 279 4.08 -7.70 3.68
CA VAL A 279 5.21 -8.12 2.83
C VAL A 279 6.35 -7.10 2.95
N ARG A 280 6.04 -5.79 2.93
CA ARG A 280 7.04 -4.72 3.08
C ARG A 280 7.63 -4.61 4.49
N LEU A 281 6.85 -4.82 5.54
CA LEU A 281 7.33 -4.88 6.93
C LEU A 281 8.37 -6.01 7.12
N ALA A 282 8.23 -7.10 6.39
CA ALA A 282 9.21 -8.19 6.39
C ALA A 282 10.46 -7.91 5.53
N GLU A 283 10.39 -7.01 4.55
CA GLU A 283 11.41 -6.87 3.51
C GLU A 283 12.49 -5.80 3.80
N LYS A 284 12.28 -4.87 4.74
CA LYS A 284 13.16 -3.68 4.96
C LYS A 284 13.66 -3.06 3.63
N SER A 285 12.83 -3.12 2.59
CA SER A 285 13.23 -2.79 1.22
C SER A 285 12.44 -1.60 0.69
N PRO A 286 13.07 -0.77 -0.15
CA PRO A 286 12.47 0.46 -0.66
C PRO A 286 11.16 0.18 -1.43
N PRO A 287 10.19 1.11 -1.47
CA PRO A 287 8.87 0.88 -2.08
C PRO A 287 8.95 0.26 -3.48
N GLY A 288 8.50 -0.99 -3.58
CA GLY A 288 8.57 -1.81 -4.77
C GLY A 288 7.21 -2.39 -5.16
N ALA A 289 7.21 -3.28 -6.15
CA ALA A 289 6.03 -4.07 -6.48
C ALA A 289 5.56 -4.86 -5.26
N SER A 290 4.26 -4.85 -5.01
CA SER A 290 3.61 -5.54 -3.90
C SER A 290 2.81 -6.74 -4.33
N HIS A 291 2.43 -6.76 -5.60
CA HIS A 291 1.73 -7.86 -6.22
C HIS A 291 2.18 -8.01 -7.66
N VAL A 292 1.92 -9.18 -8.21
CA VAL A 292 2.28 -9.48 -9.58
C VAL A 292 1.29 -10.47 -10.18
N GLY A 293 0.91 -10.20 -11.43
CA GLY A 293 0.20 -11.14 -12.29
C GLY A 293 0.96 -11.38 -13.58
N VAL A 294 0.57 -12.42 -14.32
CA VAL A 294 1.02 -12.64 -15.68
C VAL A 294 -0.08 -12.27 -16.67
N VAL A 295 0.27 -11.66 -17.77
CA VAL A 295 -0.66 -11.37 -18.87
C VAL A 295 -0.90 -12.65 -19.66
N ARG A 296 -2.18 -12.89 -19.94
CA ARG A 296 -2.66 -13.87 -20.91
C ARG A 296 -3.63 -13.20 -21.87
N VAL A 297 -3.36 -13.26 -23.17
CA VAL A 297 -4.24 -12.74 -24.21
C VAL A 297 -5.25 -13.81 -24.58
N LEU A 298 -6.51 -13.63 -24.16
CA LEU A 298 -7.61 -14.54 -24.42
C LEU A 298 -8.58 -13.90 -25.42
N ASP A 299 -8.80 -14.56 -26.56
CA ASP A 299 -9.66 -14.07 -27.65
C ASP A 299 -9.28 -12.64 -28.11
N GLY A 300 -7.97 -12.35 -28.16
CA GLY A 300 -7.43 -11.03 -28.51
C GLY A 300 -7.53 -9.99 -27.40
N VAL A 301 -8.03 -10.35 -26.21
CA VAL A 301 -8.18 -9.43 -25.08
C VAL A 301 -7.17 -9.78 -23.98
N PRO A 302 -6.26 -8.86 -23.60
CA PRO A 302 -5.33 -9.09 -22.52
C PRO A 302 -6.06 -9.17 -21.17
N ARG A 303 -5.78 -10.23 -20.42
CA ARG A 303 -6.23 -10.47 -19.06
C ARG A 303 -5.04 -10.72 -18.14
N VAL A 304 -5.24 -10.52 -16.85
CA VAL A 304 -4.24 -10.78 -15.82
C VAL A 304 -4.59 -12.06 -15.10
N VAL A 305 -3.67 -13.00 -15.07
CA VAL A 305 -3.75 -14.23 -14.29
C VAL A 305 -2.85 -14.10 -13.07
N HIS A 306 -3.41 -14.26 -11.88
CA HIS A 306 -2.69 -14.03 -10.64
C HIS A 306 -3.29 -14.84 -9.48
N ALA A 307 -2.50 -15.05 -8.43
CA ALA A 307 -3.02 -15.57 -7.16
C ALA A 307 -3.67 -14.39 -6.41
N SER A 308 -4.99 -14.37 -6.27
CA SER A 308 -5.70 -13.29 -5.58
C SER A 308 -5.86 -13.63 -4.09
N PRO A 309 -5.25 -12.85 -3.18
CA PRO A 309 -5.41 -13.05 -1.74
C PRO A 309 -6.85 -12.95 -1.25
N GLU A 310 -7.67 -12.14 -1.91
CA GLU A 310 -9.01 -11.74 -1.49
C GLU A 310 -10.09 -12.61 -2.12
N LEU A 311 -9.88 -13.10 -3.34
CA LEU A 311 -10.68 -14.19 -3.88
C LEU A 311 -10.29 -15.54 -3.28
N GLY A 312 -9.15 -15.60 -2.58
CA GLY A 312 -8.61 -16.80 -1.92
C GLY A 312 -8.14 -17.87 -2.90
N ARG A 313 -7.89 -17.53 -4.18
CA ARG A 313 -7.53 -18.47 -5.24
C ARG A 313 -6.84 -17.80 -6.42
N MET A 314 -6.26 -18.61 -7.29
CA MET A 314 -5.84 -18.21 -8.63
C MET A 314 -7.05 -17.72 -9.45
N ALA A 315 -6.93 -16.56 -10.07
CA ALA A 315 -8.00 -15.89 -10.80
C ALA A 315 -7.51 -15.35 -12.14
N ILE A 316 -8.46 -15.19 -13.07
CA ILE A 316 -8.29 -14.49 -14.35
C ILE A 316 -9.19 -13.26 -14.30
N GLN A 317 -8.59 -12.08 -14.35
CA GLN A 317 -9.30 -10.80 -14.29
C GLN A 317 -9.00 -9.97 -15.53
N SER A 318 -9.91 -9.07 -15.91
CA SER A 318 -9.57 -7.97 -16.81
C SER A 318 -8.51 -7.06 -16.16
N LEU A 319 -7.81 -6.27 -16.97
CA LEU A 319 -6.82 -5.34 -16.44
C LEU A 319 -7.48 -4.29 -15.52
N GLU A 320 -8.69 -3.86 -15.85
CA GLU A 320 -9.46 -2.90 -15.06
C GLU A 320 -9.91 -3.47 -13.73
N GLU A 321 -10.38 -4.72 -13.71
CA GLU A 321 -10.68 -5.43 -12.48
C GLU A 321 -9.40 -5.53 -11.65
N PHE A 322 -8.30 -6.03 -12.21
CA PHE A 322 -7.03 -6.17 -11.49
C PHE A 322 -6.52 -4.84 -10.90
N PHE A 323 -6.56 -3.74 -11.66
CA PHE A 323 -6.11 -2.43 -11.17
C PHE A 323 -7.06 -1.78 -10.16
N ALA A 324 -8.37 -1.86 -10.39
CA ALA A 324 -9.34 -1.34 -9.44
C ALA A 324 -9.29 -2.14 -8.13
N PHE A 325 -9.08 -3.45 -8.25
CA PHE A 325 -8.98 -4.39 -7.16
C PHE A 325 -7.79 -4.10 -6.25
N GLU A 326 -6.62 -3.80 -6.84
CA GLU A 326 -5.39 -3.51 -6.10
C GLU A 326 -5.29 -2.06 -5.60
N GLY A 327 -6.13 -1.14 -6.09
CA GLY A 327 -6.04 0.28 -5.77
C GLY A 327 -4.67 0.85 -6.16
N VAL A 328 -4.26 0.59 -7.41
CA VAL A 328 -2.87 0.73 -7.88
C VAL A 328 -2.40 2.19 -7.89
N ASP A 329 -1.29 2.46 -7.18
CA ASP A 329 -0.54 3.74 -7.23
C ASP A 329 0.49 3.76 -8.36
N PHE A 330 0.90 2.58 -8.85
CA PHE A 330 1.87 2.43 -9.93
C PHE A 330 1.84 0.99 -10.46
N ALA A 331 1.91 0.83 -11.78
CA ALA A 331 2.12 -0.47 -12.42
C ALA A 331 3.37 -0.48 -13.32
N ARG A 332 4.01 -1.63 -13.41
CA ARG A 332 5.15 -1.88 -14.30
C ARG A 332 4.92 -3.17 -15.07
N VAL A 333 5.17 -3.11 -16.36
CA VAL A 333 5.19 -4.29 -17.22
C VAL A 333 6.65 -4.69 -17.43
N CYS A 334 6.99 -5.89 -16.99
CA CYS A 334 8.26 -6.53 -17.25
C CYS A 334 8.08 -7.68 -18.22
N ARG A 335 9.04 -7.91 -19.10
CA ARG A 335 9.03 -8.97 -20.10
C ARG A 335 10.30 -9.80 -19.99
N LEU A 336 10.19 -11.11 -20.22
CA LEU A 336 11.35 -11.98 -20.34
C LEU A 336 12.16 -11.61 -21.59
N ALA A 337 13.45 -11.29 -21.43
CA ALA A 337 14.27 -10.73 -22.50
C ALA A 337 14.48 -11.71 -23.68
N ASP A 338 14.85 -12.96 -23.39
CA ASP A 338 15.47 -13.84 -24.38
C ASP A 338 14.73 -15.18 -24.61
N ASN A 339 13.46 -15.30 -24.18
CA ASN A 339 12.69 -16.54 -24.39
C ASN A 339 11.16 -16.31 -24.40
N PRO A 340 10.59 -15.75 -25.49
CA PRO A 340 9.15 -15.50 -25.56
C PRO A 340 8.31 -16.77 -25.50
N GLY A 341 8.82 -17.91 -26.00
CA GLY A 341 8.14 -19.20 -25.92
C GLY A 341 7.96 -19.70 -24.48
N ALA A 342 8.97 -19.52 -23.62
CA ALA A 342 8.84 -19.83 -22.20
C ALA A 342 7.86 -18.90 -21.48
N ALA A 343 7.83 -17.61 -21.87
CA ALA A 343 6.88 -16.65 -21.31
C ALA A 343 5.42 -17.02 -21.66
N GLU A 344 5.18 -17.42 -22.92
CA GLU A 344 3.87 -17.91 -23.37
C GLU A 344 3.46 -19.20 -22.65
N GLU A 345 4.37 -20.15 -22.50
CA GLU A 345 4.09 -21.40 -21.80
C GLU A 345 3.80 -21.17 -20.31
N ALA A 346 4.55 -20.27 -19.66
CA ALA A 346 4.29 -19.88 -18.29
C ALA A 346 2.90 -19.24 -18.13
N SER A 347 2.47 -18.39 -19.07
CA SER A 347 1.14 -17.76 -19.01
C SER A 347 0.01 -18.79 -19.20
N ARG A 348 0.16 -19.77 -20.10
CA ARG A 348 -0.76 -20.91 -20.25
C ARG A 348 -0.86 -21.73 -18.96
N ARG A 349 0.27 -21.95 -18.28
CA ARG A 349 0.30 -22.72 -17.05
C ARG A 349 -0.39 -21.98 -15.89
N MET A 350 -0.16 -20.68 -15.80
CA MET A 350 -0.87 -19.80 -14.85
C MET A 350 -2.38 -19.82 -15.10
N GLU A 351 -2.81 -19.74 -16.37
CA GLU A 351 -4.20 -19.88 -16.77
C GLU A 351 -4.77 -21.24 -16.31
N ALA A 352 -4.03 -22.33 -16.48
CA ALA A 352 -4.44 -23.66 -16.01
C ALA A 352 -4.60 -23.73 -14.48
N TYR A 353 -3.72 -23.06 -13.70
CA TYR A 353 -3.89 -22.95 -12.25
C TYR A 353 -5.19 -22.22 -11.88
N ALA A 354 -5.50 -21.12 -12.57
CA ALA A 354 -6.73 -20.36 -12.33
C ALA A 354 -7.98 -21.15 -12.72
N ARG A 355 -7.99 -21.83 -13.87
CA ARG A 355 -9.11 -22.69 -14.31
C ARG A 355 -9.35 -23.87 -13.36
N ARG A 356 -8.31 -24.39 -12.71
CA ARG A 356 -8.41 -25.42 -11.67
C ARG A 356 -8.87 -24.87 -10.31
N GLY A 357 -8.91 -23.55 -10.14
CA GLY A 357 -9.25 -22.92 -8.86
C GLY A 357 -8.22 -23.19 -7.78
N VAL A 358 -6.92 -23.26 -8.13
CA VAL A 358 -5.85 -23.49 -7.15
C VAL A 358 -5.97 -22.48 -6.00
N PRO A 359 -6.07 -22.92 -4.74
CA PRO A 359 -6.23 -22.02 -3.60
C PRO A 359 -5.02 -21.09 -3.43
N PHE A 360 -5.29 -19.92 -2.87
CA PHE A 360 -4.24 -18.98 -2.47
C PHE A 360 -3.47 -19.53 -1.26
N ASP A 361 -2.16 -19.40 -1.28
CA ASP A 361 -1.32 -19.70 -0.12
C ASP A 361 -1.27 -18.51 0.84
N ASP A 362 -1.98 -18.63 1.96
CA ASP A 362 -2.07 -17.62 3.02
C ASP A 362 -0.89 -17.66 4.00
N ARG A 363 -0.03 -18.68 3.93
CA ARG A 363 1.16 -18.86 4.78
C ARG A 363 2.45 -18.43 4.09
N TYR A 364 2.40 -18.25 2.78
CA TYR A 364 3.54 -17.89 1.92
C TYR A 364 4.68 -18.92 2.02
N ASP A 365 4.33 -20.20 2.17
CA ASP A 365 5.28 -21.31 2.26
C ASP A 365 5.39 -22.04 0.91
N ALA A 366 6.46 -21.72 0.17
CA ALA A 366 6.70 -22.32 -1.14
C ALA A 366 7.02 -23.82 -1.11
N ALA A 367 7.08 -24.46 0.07
CA ALA A 367 7.21 -25.90 0.22
C ALA A 367 5.87 -26.66 0.07
N GLU A 368 4.72 -26.01 0.32
CA GLU A 368 3.40 -26.63 0.16
C GLU A 368 3.00 -26.66 -1.33
N GLY A 369 2.65 -27.84 -1.84
CA GLY A 369 2.56 -28.08 -3.29
C GLY A 369 1.25 -27.65 -3.96
N ASP A 370 0.18 -27.49 -3.19
CA ASP A 370 -1.22 -27.44 -3.64
C ASP A 370 -1.88 -26.06 -3.52
N ARG A 371 -1.20 -25.10 -2.91
CA ARG A 371 -1.59 -23.69 -2.79
C ARG A 371 -0.50 -22.81 -3.37
N LEU A 372 -0.85 -21.63 -3.88
CA LEU A 372 0.11 -20.71 -4.49
C LEU A 372 -0.17 -19.27 -4.10
N TYR A 373 0.89 -18.53 -3.76
CA TYR A 373 0.85 -17.06 -3.72
C TYR A 373 1.46 -16.47 -5.00
N CYS A 374 1.35 -15.15 -5.19
CA CYS A 374 1.51 -14.51 -6.51
C CYS A 374 2.86 -14.75 -7.19
N THR A 375 3.97 -14.54 -6.47
CA THR A 375 5.33 -14.73 -6.99
C THR A 375 5.73 -16.18 -7.10
N GLU A 376 5.25 -17.03 -6.19
CA GLU A 376 5.46 -18.47 -6.29
C GLU A 376 4.78 -19.06 -7.52
N ALA A 377 3.52 -18.65 -7.78
CA ALA A 377 2.79 -19.11 -8.95
C ALA A 377 3.57 -18.80 -10.24
N ILE A 378 4.09 -17.57 -10.35
CA ILE A 378 4.94 -17.14 -11.47
C ILE A 378 6.23 -17.94 -11.51
N TRP A 379 6.96 -18.04 -10.39
CA TRP A 379 8.22 -18.78 -10.35
C TRP A 379 8.04 -20.24 -10.77
N ARG A 380 7.01 -20.95 -10.26
CA ARG A 380 6.71 -22.33 -10.65
C ARG A 380 6.30 -22.43 -12.12
N ALA A 381 5.57 -21.45 -12.64
CA ALA A 381 5.14 -21.45 -14.03
C ALA A 381 6.32 -21.27 -15.00
N PHE A 382 7.20 -20.30 -14.74
CA PHE A 382 8.41 -20.08 -15.53
C PHE A 382 9.44 -21.19 -15.34
N GLY A 383 9.59 -21.73 -14.11
CA GLY A 383 10.48 -22.85 -13.83
C GLY A 383 10.10 -24.11 -14.60
N ALA A 384 8.80 -24.38 -14.74
CA ALA A 384 8.31 -25.47 -15.58
C ALA A 384 8.59 -25.25 -17.09
N ALA A 385 8.76 -24.01 -17.52
CA ALA A 385 9.18 -23.62 -18.86
C ALA A 385 10.72 -23.52 -18.99
N GLY A 386 11.48 -23.97 -17.98
CA GLY A 386 12.94 -23.99 -17.98
C GLY A 386 13.60 -22.65 -17.61
N VAL A 387 12.85 -21.70 -17.03
CA VAL A 387 13.34 -20.37 -16.67
C VAL A 387 13.26 -20.17 -15.15
N ASP A 388 14.40 -20.10 -14.47
CA ASP A 388 14.45 -19.72 -13.06
C ASP A 388 14.51 -18.20 -12.91
N LEU A 389 13.36 -17.57 -12.71
CA LEU A 389 13.28 -16.12 -12.49
C LEU A 389 13.82 -15.69 -11.11
N ALA A 390 13.85 -16.59 -10.13
CA ALA A 390 14.18 -16.25 -8.75
C ALA A 390 15.70 -16.30 -8.50
N GLY A 391 16.35 -17.38 -8.91
CA GLY A 391 17.76 -17.63 -8.58
C GLY A 391 17.97 -17.65 -7.06
N ASP A 392 18.89 -16.83 -6.57
CA ASP A 392 19.25 -16.67 -5.16
C ASP A 392 18.37 -15.68 -4.38
N ARG A 393 17.35 -15.09 -5.00
CA ARG A 393 16.52 -14.00 -4.42
C ARG A 393 15.48 -14.45 -3.39
N TRP A 394 15.57 -15.69 -2.93
CA TRP A 394 14.69 -16.20 -1.90
C TRP A 394 15.18 -15.73 -0.53
N ILE A 395 14.25 -15.32 0.31
CA ILE A 395 14.55 -14.97 1.70
C ILE A 395 13.85 -15.95 2.63
N SER A 396 14.39 -16.10 3.84
CA SER A 396 13.72 -16.87 4.90
C SER A 396 13.07 -15.90 5.86
N LEU A 397 11.75 -16.02 6.00
CA LEU A 397 10.95 -15.21 6.92
C LEU A 397 10.35 -16.12 7.99
N ARG A 398 10.40 -15.66 9.24
CA ARG A 398 9.75 -16.31 10.38
C ARG A 398 9.05 -15.28 11.23
N ASN A 399 7.75 -15.09 10.96
CA ASN A 399 6.84 -14.32 11.80
C ASN A 399 5.48 -15.07 11.92
N PRO A 400 4.51 -14.58 12.70
CA PRO A 400 3.21 -15.23 12.91
C PRO A 400 2.33 -15.35 11.66
N ILE A 401 2.64 -14.63 10.59
CA ILE A 401 1.85 -14.56 9.35
C ILE A 401 2.57 -15.25 8.19
N ILE A 402 3.90 -15.17 8.16
CA ILE A 402 4.77 -15.71 7.11
C ILE A 402 5.76 -16.67 7.75
N ARG A 403 5.75 -17.93 7.30
CA ARG A 403 6.70 -18.96 7.74
C ARG A 403 7.29 -19.65 6.52
N GLY A 404 8.60 -19.55 6.35
CA GLY A 404 9.31 -20.36 5.36
C GLY A 404 10.19 -19.56 4.42
N ARG A 405 10.50 -20.20 3.29
CA ARG A 405 11.31 -19.63 2.21
C ARG A 405 10.38 -18.91 1.24
N VAL A 406 10.53 -17.59 1.12
CA VAL A 406 9.58 -16.71 0.42
C VAL A 406 10.29 -15.94 -0.68
N LEU A 407 9.60 -15.77 -1.80
CA LEU A 407 10.02 -14.91 -2.91
C LEU A 407 9.11 -13.70 -2.96
N LEU A 408 9.65 -12.50 -2.76
CA LEU A 408 8.84 -11.29 -2.71
C LEU A 408 8.71 -10.63 -4.10
N PRO A 409 7.61 -9.90 -4.39
CA PRO A 409 7.37 -9.35 -5.72
C PRO A 409 8.41 -8.33 -6.15
N TYR A 410 8.91 -7.52 -5.21
CA TYR A 410 10.01 -6.61 -5.50
C TYR A 410 11.29 -7.37 -5.88
N ALA A 411 11.68 -8.38 -5.10
CA ALA A 411 12.82 -9.23 -5.41
C ALA A 411 12.68 -9.88 -6.81
N LEU A 412 11.52 -10.46 -7.12
CA LEU A 412 11.24 -11.05 -8.43
C LEU A 412 11.33 -10.02 -9.57
N SER A 413 10.82 -8.80 -9.36
CA SER A 413 10.89 -7.71 -10.35
C SER A 413 12.32 -7.28 -10.72
N ARG A 414 13.31 -7.67 -9.89
CA ARG A 414 14.74 -7.40 -10.08
C ARG A 414 15.49 -8.60 -10.68
N SER A 415 14.78 -9.60 -11.20
CA SER A 415 15.40 -10.67 -11.97
C SER A 415 16.13 -10.09 -13.19
N PRO A 416 17.39 -10.48 -13.46
CA PRO A 416 18.16 -9.97 -14.59
C PRO A 416 17.61 -10.46 -15.93
N LEU A 417 16.75 -11.48 -15.91
CA LEU A 417 16.08 -12.02 -17.08
C LEU A 417 14.90 -11.15 -17.54
N LEU A 418 14.45 -10.22 -16.68
CA LEU A 418 13.31 -9.36 -16.94
C LEU A 418 13.77 -7.97 -17.39
N VAL A 419 13.18 -7.49 -18.48
CA VAL A 419 13.33 -6.12 -18.95
C VAL A 419 12.02 -5.36 -18.77
N GLU A 420 12.12 -4.12 -18.29
CA GLU A 420 10.96 -3.24 -18.20
C GLU A 420 10.57 -2.76 -19.60
N VAL A 421 9.30 -2.93 -19.96
CA VAL A 421 8.79 -2.55 -21.30
C VAL A 421 7.73 -1.44 -21.23
N SER A 422 7.14 -1.21 -20.06
CA SER A 422 6.19 -0.12 -19.84
C SER A 422 6.01 0.17 -18.36
N THR A 423 5.62 1.40 -18.04
CA THR A 423 5.27 1.85 -16.69
C THR A 423 4.01 2.71 -16.73
N PHE A 424 3.20 2.61 -15.69
CA PHE A 424 1.97 3.37 -15.49
C PHE A 424 2.02 4.04 -14.11
N PRO A 425 1.82 5.36 -14.02
CA PRO A 425 1.83 6.11 -12.77
C PRO A 425 0.54 5.99 -11.97
#